data_AF-A0A3B9R755-F1
#
_entry.id   AF-A0A3B9R755-F1
#
_cell.length_a   1.000
_cell.length_b   1.000
_cell.length_c   1.000
_cell.angle_alpha   90.00
_cell.angle_beta   90.00
_cell.angle_gamma   90.00
#
_symmetry.space_group_name_H-M   'P 1'
#
loop_
_entity.id
_entity.type
_entity.pdbx_description
1 polymer ?
#
loop_
_entity_poly.entity_id
_entity_poly.type
_entity_poly.pdbx_seq_one_letter_code
_entity_poly.pdbx_strand_id
1 'polypeptide(L)'
;MIKSVKFLKDAKEAIEKVSNVVQQLRAVQEIADNNQRLIQVMQNDLQDILNSPYIKPDEVSRVMESFDAIVQNSLDTVDFIDEVLSSDYLKMSDAERAAILKEKELESKQMVSTITTKTKRYRDIISFRKMQDKVNNRETGY
;
A
#
# COMPACT_ATOMS: atom_id res chain seq x y z
N MET A 1 43.65 -25.57 -12.94
CA MET A 1 42.21 -25.93 -12.83
C MET A 1 41.59 -25.55 -11.49
N ILE A 2 42.17 -25.87 -10.33
CA ILE A 2 41.60 -25.55 -8.99
C ILE A 2 41.39 -24.03 -8.77
N LYS A 3 42.34 -23.18 -9.19
CA LYS A 3 42.20 -21.71 -9.10
C LYS A 3 41.03 -21.15 -9.94
N SER A 4 40.76 -21.75 -11.10
CA SER A 4 39.69 -21.34 -12.00
C SER A 4 38.31 -21.72 -11.47
N VAL A 5 38.17 -22.90 -10.84
CA VAL A 5 36.93 -23.32 -10.17
C VAL A 5 36.62 -22.44 -8.96
N LYS A 6 37.64 -22.11 -8.15
CA LYS A 6 37.50 -21.17 -7.04
C LYS A 6 37.07 -19.77 -7.51
N PHE A 7 37.74 -19.23 -8.52
CA PHE A 7 37.37 -17.94 -9.12
C PHE A 7 35.92 -17.90 -9.63
N LEU A 8 35.46 -18.95 -10.33
CA LEU A 8 34.08 -19.03 -10.82
C LEU A 8 33.06 -19.10 -9.68
N LYS A 9 33.41 -19.79 -8.58
CA LYS A 9 32.57 -19.84 -7.38
C LYS A 9 32.48 -18.45 -6.72
N ASP A 10 33.61 -17.78 -6.52
CA ASP A 10 33.65 -16.45 -5.91
C ASP A 10 32.89 -15.41 -6.76
N ALA A 11 33.01 -15.49 -8.09
CA ALA A 11 32.27 -14.64 -9.01
C ALA A 11 30.75 -14.89 -8.96
N LYS A 12 30.34 -16.16 -8.88
CA LYS A 12 28.93 -16.52 -8.71
C LYS A 12 28.36 -15.95 -7.41
N GLU A 13 29.06 -16.12 -6.29
CA GLU A 13 28.65 -15.60 -4.97
C GLU A 13 28.51 -14.07 -4.99
N ALA A 14 29.44 -13.36 -5.63
CA ALA A 14 29.36 -11.91 -5.80
C ALA A 14 28.14 -11.47 -6.63
N ILE A 15 27.84 -12.17 -7.73
CA ILE A 15 26.68 -11.88 -8.58
C ILE A 15 25.37 -12.15 -7.82
N GLU A 16 25.27 -13.25 -7.09
CA GLU A 16 24.11 -13.59 -6.27
C GLU A 16 23.87 -12.50 -5.22
N LYS A 17 24.92 -12.03 -4.54
CA LYS A 17 24.83 -10.94 -3.57
C LYS A 17 24.33 -9.64 -4.19
N VAL A 18 24.89 -9.22 -5.33
CA VAL A 18 24.44 -8.01 -6.05
C VAL A 18 22.98 -8.15 -6.50
N SER A 19 22.61 -9.31 -7.04
CA SER A 19 21.23 -9.60 -7.46
C SER A 19 20.25 -9.47 -6.28
N ASN A 20 20.61 -10.01 -5.12
CA ASN A 20 19.78 -9.92 -3.92
C ASN A 20 19.60 -8.47 -3.47
N VAL A 21 20.67 -7.67 -3.44
CA VAL A 21 20.58 -6.23 -3.10
C VAL A 21 19.67 -5.49 -4.07
N VAL A 22 19.78 -5.74 -5.38
CA VAL A 22 18.91 -5.11 -6.39
C VAL A 22 17.44 -5.50 -6.19
N GLN A 23 17.15 -6.76 -5.86
CA GLN A 23 15.78 -7.21 -5.56
C GLN A 23 15.23 -6.55 -4.30
N GLN A 24 16.03 -6.45 -3.24
CA GLN A 24 15.65 -5.78 -2.00
C GLN A 24 15.34 -4.30 -2.25
N LEU A 25 16.19 -3.58 -3.01
CA LEU A 25 15.95 -2.19 -3.38
C LEU A 25 14.64 -2.01 -4.17
N ARG A 26 14.34 -2.91 -5.10
CA ARG A 26 13.06 -2.88 -5.84
C ARG A 26 11.86 -3.12 -4.93
N ALA A 27 11.95 -4.07 -4.00
CA ALA A 27 10.88 -4.33 -3.05
C ALA A 27 10.62 -3.11 -2.15
N VAL A 28 11.67 -2.48 -1.63
CA VAL A 28 11.57 -1.24 -0.84
C VAL A 28 10.94 -0.11 -1.64
N GLN A 29 11.36 0.10 -2.90
CA GLN A 29 10.78 1.12 -3.76
C GLN A 29 9.27 0.88 -3.98
N GLU A 30 8.88 -0.35 -4.30
CA GLU A 30 7.46 -0.71 -4.52
C GLU A 30 6.63 -0.50 -3.25
N ILE A 31 7.18 -0.83 -2.07
CA ILE A 31 6.53 -0.57 -0.78
C ILE A 31 6.34 0.93 -0.56
N ALA A 32 7.38 1.74 -0.83
CA ALA A 32 7.31 3.19 -0.70
C ALA A 32 6.25 3.79 -1.64
N ASP A 33 6.23 3.39 -2.90
CA ASP A 33 5.25 3.85 -3.90
C ASP A 33 3.81 3.46 -3.50
N ASN A 34 3.63 2.24 -3.01
CA ASN A 34 2.33 1.78 -2.51
C ASN A 34 1.88 2.61 -1.31
N ASN A 35 2.76 2.83 -0.32
CA ASN A 35 2.44 3.65 0.85
C ASN A 35 2.14 5.10 0.47
N GLN A 36 2.87 5.69 -0.48
CA GLN A 36 2.56 7.02 -0.99
C GLN A 36 1.14 7.07 -1.59
N ARG A 37 0.74 6.03 -2.33
CA ARG A 37 -0.62 5.92 -2.87
C ARG A 37 -1.67 5.77 -1.77
N LEU A 38 -1.39 4.98 -0.73
CA LEU A 38 -2.29 4.86 0.43
C LEU A 38 -2.50 6.23 1.09
N ILE A 39 -1.42 6.99 1.32
CA ILE A 39 -1.46 8.35 1.87
C ILE A 39 -2.29 9.29 0.99
N GLN A 40 -2.12 9.25 -0.34
CA GLN A 40 -2.88 10.08 -1.27
C GLN A 40 -4.39 9.80 -1.21
N VAL A 41 -4.78 8.53 -1.11
CA VAL A 41 -6.20 8.15 -0.96
C VAL A 41 -6.76 8.66 0.37
N MET A 42 -5.95 8.67 1.43
CA MET A 42 -6.35 9.20 2.74
C MET A 42 -6.47 10.72 2.78
N GLN A 43 -5.53 11.42 2.15
CA GLN A 43 -5.52 12.88 2.14
C GLN A 43 -6.63 13.44 1.25
N ASN A 44 -6.84 12.85 0.07
CA ASN A 44 -7.74 13.41 -0.93
C ASN A 44 -9.08 12.65 -0.97
N ASP A 45 -9.05 11.36 -1.30
CA ASP A 45 -10.27 10.62 -1.62
C ASP A 45 -11.17 10.41 -0.39
N LEU A 46 -10.58 10.09 0.77
CA LEU A 46 -11.34 9.95 2.01
C LEU A 46 -11.93 11.29 2.44
N GLN A 47 -11.16 12.38 2.35
CA GLN A 47 -11.66 13.71 2.69
C GLN A 47 -12.84 14.10 1.78
N ASP A 48 -12.76 13.83 0.47
CA ASP A 48 -13.85 14.05 -0.47
C ASP A 48 -15.10 13.22 -0.14
N ILE A 49 -14.90 11.96 0.26
CA ILE A 49 -15.99 11.08 0.70
C ILE A 49 -16.66 11.65 1.96
N LEU A 50 -15.88 11.99 2.98
CA LEU A 50 -16.39 12.46 4.27
C LEU A 50 -17.07 13.83 4.15
N ASN A 51 -16.59 14.71 3.27
CA ASN A 51 -17.18 16.03 3.03
C ASN A 51 -18.40 15.99 2.09
N SER A 52 -18.72 14.85 1.51
CA SER A 52 -19.87 14.72 0.62
C SER A 52 -21.18 14.90 1.38
N PRO A 53 -22.11 15.77 0.92
CA PRO A 53 -23.44 15.91 1.54
C PRO A 53 -24.29 14.64 1.40
N TYR A 54 -23.83 13.69 0.60
CA TYR A 54 -24.48 12.41 0.36
C TYR A 54 -23.96 11.28 1.28
N ILE A 55 -23.04 11.56 2.20
CA ILE A 55 -22.69 10.66 3.32
C ILE A 55 -23.46 11.11 4.56
N LYS A 56 -24.15 10.18 5.22
CA LYS A 56 -24.91 10.51 6.43
C LYS A 56 -23.98 10.66 7.63
N PRO A 57 -24.33 11.49 8.62
CA PRO A 57 -23.51 11.66 9.83
C PRO A 57 -23.20 10.33 10.55
N ASP A 58 -24.14 9.39 10.60
CA ASP A 58 -23.95 8.06 11.22
C ASP A 58 -23.10 7.10 10.37
N GLU A 59 -22.86 7.43 9.10
CA GLU A 59 -21.97 6.68 8.22
C GLU A 59 -20.52 7.13 8.29
N VAL A 60 -20.25 8.35 8.75
CA VAL A 60 -18.90 8.93 8.87
C VAL A 60 -17.98 8.01 9.65
N SER A 61 -18.38 7.57 10.84
CA SER A 61 -17.58 6.66 11.66
C SER A 61 -17.30 5.33 10.95
N ARG A 62 -18.32 4.74 10.30
CA ARG A 62 -18.16 3.49 9.54
C ARG A 62 -17.21 3.65 8.35
N VAL A 63 -17.23 4.80 7.68
CA VAL A 63 -16.29 5.12 6.60
C VAL A 63 -14.89 5.16 7.20
N MET A 64 -14.66 5.98 8.22
CA MET A 64 -13.34 6.13 8.87
C MET A 64 -12.77 4.78 9.35
N GLU A 65 -13.54 4.00 10.09
CA GLU A 65 -13.14 2.66 10.56
C GLU A 65 -12.75 1.73 9.40
N SER A 66 -13.43 1.84 8.26
CA SER A 66 -13.15 1.00 7.10
C SER A 66 -11.79 1.28 6.44
N PHE A 67 -11.21 2.46 6.72
CA PHE A 67 -9.90 2.90 6.21
C PHE A 67 -8.81 2.89 7.28
N ASP A 68 -9.15 3.04 8.57
CA ASP A 68 -8.18 3.15 9.68
C ASP A 68 -7.17 2.00 9.71
N ALA A 69 -7.64 0.76 9.62
CA ALA A 69 -6.76 -0.41 9.62
C ALA A 69 -5.72 -0.38 8.48
N ILE A 70 -6.07 0.16 7.31
CA ILE A 70 -5.15 0.27 6.17
C ILE A 70 -4.07 1.34 6.44
N VAL A 71 -4.45 2.43 7.12
CA VAL A 71 -3.52 3.51 7.48
C VAL A 71 -2.52 3.03 8.52
N GLN A 72 -3.00 2.40 9.59
CA GLN A 72 -2.12 1.90 10.64
C GLN A 72 -1.10 0.91 10.07
N ASN A 73 -1.56 -0.08 9.28
CA ASN A 73 -0.66 -1.04 8.64
C ASN A 73 0.33 -0.37 7.65
N SER A 74 -0.06 0.71 6.97
CA SER A 74 0.83 1.46 6.08
C SER A 74 1.97 2.12 6.85
N LEU A 75 1.67 2.76 7.99
CA LEU A 75 2.66 3.40 8.86
C LEU A 75 3.59 2.35 9.48
N ASP A 76 3.02 1.29 10.05
CA ASP A 76 3.78 0.16 10.62
C ASP A 76 4.74 -0.46 9.58
N THR A 77 4.30 -0.54 8.32
CA THR A 77 5.14 -1.04 7.23
C THR A 77 6.33 -0.12 6.96
N VAL A 78 6.14 1.20 6.95
CA VAL A 78 7.23 2.15 6.73
C VAL A 78 8.24 2.10 7.87
N ASP A 79 7.77 2.09 9.11
CA ASP A 79 8.62 1.99 10.31
C ASP A 79 9.43 0.69 10.30
N PHE A 80 8.79 -0.42 9.93
CA PHE A 80 9.46 -1.71 9.80
C PHE A 80 10.53 -1.72 8.70
N ILE A 81 10.27 -1.08 7.55
CA ILE A 81 11.28 -0.96 6.49
C ILE A 81 12.47 -0.14 6.96
N ASP A 82 12.24 0.94 7.70
CA ASP A 82 13.33 1.73 8.29
C ASP A 82 14.15 0.89 9.28
N GLU A 83 13.50 0.10 10.15
CA GLU A 83 14.19 -0.82 11.08
C GLU A 83 15.03 -1.88 10.34
N VAL A 84 14.47 -2.51 9.30
CA VAL A 84 15.15 -3.56 8.52
C VAL A 84 16.37 -3.03 7.75
N LEU A 85 16.33 -1.76 7.33
CA LEU A 85 17.41 -1.12 6.57
C LEU A 85 18.46 -0.42 7.45
N SER A 86 18.06 0.12 8.60
CA SER A 86 18.92 0.93 9.47
C SER A 86 19.86 0.12 10.34
N SER A 87 19.59 -1.15 10.54
CA SER A 87 20.13 -1.84 11.69
C SER A 87 20.87 -3.13 11.37
N ASP A 88 22.05 -3.22 11.94
CA ASP A 88 22.70 -4.46 12.37
C ASP A 88 21.82 -5.30 13.36
N TYR A 89 20.52 -4.99 13.57
CA TYR A 89 19.71 -5.52 14.69
C TYR A 89 19.09 -6.90 14.45
N LEU A 90 18.76 -7.25 13.22
CA LEU A 90 18.23 -8.58 12.96
C LEU A 90 19.41 -9.45 12.55
N LYS A 91 19.67 -10.48 13.37
CA LYS A 91 20.56 -11.61 13.04
C LYS A 91 19.99 -12.41 11.86
N MET A 92 19.66 -11.75 10.76
CA MET A 92 19.05 -12.30 9.57
C MET A 92 20.05 -12.28 8.42
N SER A 93 20.00 -13.32 7.60
CA SER A 93 20.73 -13.43 6.34
C SER A 93 20.11 -12.53 5.26
N ASP A 94 20.89 -12.23 4.22
CA ASP A 94 20.40 -11.50 3.04
C ASP A 94 19.17 -12.17 2.41
N ALA A 95 19.06 -13.50 2.50
CA ALA A 95 17.92 -14.28 2.00
C ALA A 95 16.66 -14.09 2.85
N GLU A 96 16.79 -14.11 4.18
CA GLU A 96 15.68 -13.86 5.10
C GLU A 96 15.16 -12.42 4.94
N ARG A 97 16.06 -11.44 4.82
CA ARG A 97 15.70 -10.05 4.54
C ARG A 97 14.92 -9.93 3.23
N ALA A 98 15.41 -10.55 2.16
CA ALA A 98 14.74 -10.51 0.86
C ALA A 98 13.33 -11.13 0.91
N ALA A 99 13.15 -12.24 1.65
CA ALA A 99 11.85 -12.89 1.80
C ALA A 99 10.85 -12.00 2.54
N ILE A 100 11.26 -11.40 3.65
CA ILE A 100 10.44 -10.48 4.45
C ILE A 100 10.06 -9.24 3.63
N LEU A 101 11.01 -8.62 2.94
CA LEU A 101 10.74 -7.47 2.07
C LEU A 101 9.74 -7.84 0.96
N LYS A 102 9.83 -9.06 0.43
CA LYS A 102 8.89 -9.53 -0.59
C LYS A 102 7.48 -9.72 -0.04
N GLU A 103 7.35 -10.25 1.17
CA GLU A 103 6.06 -10.38 1.86
C GLU A 103 5.42 -9.01 2.09
N LYS A 104 6.19 -8.04 2.62
CA LYS A 104 5.73 -6.65 2.80
C LYS A 104 5.37 -5.95 1.49
N GLU A 105 6.09 -6.24 0.41
CA GLU A 105 5.71 -5.77 -0.93
C GLU A 105 4.32 -6.28 -1.33
N LEU A 106 4.04 -7.57 -1.12
CA LEU A 106 2.74 -8.18 -1.44
C LEU A 106 1.62 -7.64 -0.55
N GLU A 107 1.86 -7.50 0.75
CA GLU A 107 0.92 -6.89 1.70
C GLU A 107 0.57 -5.45 1.27
N SER A 108 1.57 -4.64 0.92
CA SER A 108 1.35 -3.26 0.47
C SER A 108 0.51 -3.19 -0.81
N LYS A 109 0.70 -4.12 -1.75
CA LYS A 109 -0.13 -4.24 -2.96
C LYS A 109 -1.57 -4.60 -2.64
N GLN A 110 -1.78 -5.51 -1.69
CA GLN A 110 -3.11 -5.89 -1.24
C GLN A 110 -3.82 -4.73 -0.54
N MET A 111 -3.10 -3.95 0.27
CA MET A 111 -3.63 -2.74 0.89
C MET A 111 -4.09 -1.73 -0.17
N VAL A 112 -3.28 -1.47 -1.20
CA VAL A 112 -3.64 -0.56 -2.30
C VAL A 112 -4.88 -1.06 -3.05
N SER A 113 -4.98 -2.36 -3.34
CA SER A 113 -6.17 -2.94 -3.97
C SER A 113 -7.43 -2.76 -3.12
N THR A 114 -7.30 -3.01 -1.81
CA THR A 114 -8.38 -2.90 -0.84
C THR A 114 -8.86 -1.46 -0.71
N ILE A 115 -7.94 -0.51 -0.55
CA ILE A 115 -8.28 0.91 -0.41
C ILE A 115 -8.95 1.45 -1.68
N THR A 116 -8.46 1.03 -2.86
CA THR A 116 -9.02 1.43 -4.16
C THR A 116 -10.45 0.94 -4.29
N THR A 117 -10.71 -0.31 -3.91
CA THR A 117 -12.05 -0.91 -3.97
C THR A 117 -13.03 -0.24 -3.01
N LYS A 118 -12.60 0.02 -1.77
CA LYS A 118 -13.42 0.73 -0.77
C LYS A 118 -13.75 2.15 -1.23
N THR A 119 -12.75 2.87 -1.74
CA THR A 119 -12.92 4.23 -2.28
C THR A 119 -13.93 4.26 -3.42
N LYS A 120 -13.81 3.33 -4.38
CA LYS A 120 -14.76 3.20 -5.48
C LYS A 120 -16.19 2.96 -4.97
N ARG A 121 -16.36 2.04 -4.02
CA ARG A 121 -17.67 1.74 -3.43
C ARG A 121 -18.34 2.98 -2.84
N TYR A 122 -17.61 3.80 -2.08
CA TYR A 122 -18.19 5.01 -1.50
C TYR A 122 -18.49 6.08 -2.56
N ARG A 123 -17.65 6.24 -3.58
CA ARG A 123 -17.92 7.11 -4.74
C ARG A 123 -19.19 6.68 -5.48
N ASP A 124 -19.40 5.37 -5.65
CA ASP A 124 -20.61 4.83 -6.28
C ASP A 124 -21.86 5.11 -5.44
N ILE A 125 -21.79 4.94 -4.12
CA ILE A 125 -22.88 5.29 -3.19
C ILE A 125 -23.24 6.78 -3.27
N ILE A 126 -22.24 7.65 -3.23
CA ILE A 126 -22.42 9.11 -3.34
C ILE A 126 -23.09 9.45 -4.68
N SER A 127 -22.60 8.88 -5.77
CA SER A 127 -23.13 9.12 -7.12
C SER A 127 -24.58 8.66 -7.25
N PHE A 128 -24.91 7.49 -6.69
CA PHE A 128 -26.28 6.97 -6.67
C PHE A 128 -27.22 7.90 -5.90
N ARG A 129 -26.84 8.33 -4.69
CA ARG A 129 -27.64 9.23 -3.86
C ARG A 129 -27.82 10.61 -4.51
N LYS A 130 -26.78 11.14 -5.16
CA LYS A 130 -26.85 12.37 -5.95
C LYS A 130 -27.85 12.24 -7.11
N MET A 131 -27.92 11.08 -7.76
CA MET A 131 -28.92 10.84 -8.80
C MET A 131 -30.34 10.78 -8.23
N GLN A 132 -30.54 10.09 -7.09
CA GLN A 132 -31.84 10.03 -6.43
C GLN A 132 -32.34 11.42 -6.03
N ASP A 133 -31.48 12.24 -5.43
CA ASP A 133 -31.76 13.61 -5.04
C ASP A 133 -32.17 14.48 -6.24
N LYS A 134 -31.44 14.38 -7.36
CA LYS A 134 -31.80 15.05 -8.62
C LYS A 134 -33.15 14.60 -9.18
N VAL A 135 -33.50 13.32 -9.06
CA VAL A 135 -34.78 12.79 -9.57
C VAL A 135 -35.94 13.26 -8.70
N ASN A 136 -35.77 13.22 -7.37
CA ASN A 136 -36.81 13.59 -6.41
C ASN A 136 -37.12 15.09 -6.40
N ASN A 137 -36.11 15.94 -6.62
CA ASN A 137 -36.26 17.40 -6.65
C ASN A 137 -36.47 17.97 -8.06
N ARG A 138 -36.78 17.14 -9.06
CA ARG A 138 -37.24 17.66 -10.36
C ARG A 138 -38.62 18.28 -10.15
N GLU A 139 -38.73 19.59 -10.33
CA GLU A 139 -40.03 20.23 -10.55
C GLU A 139 -40.70 19.51 -11.73
N THR A 140 -41.77 18.77 -11.45
CA THR A 140 -42.63 18.21 -12.48
C THR A 140 -43.43 19.37 -13.06
N GLY A 141 -42.81 20.11 -13.97
CA GLY A 141 -43.48 21.14 -14.76
C GLY A 141 -44.50 20.46 -15.67
N TYR A 142 -45.72 20.31 -15.16
CA TYR A 142 -46.93 20.07 -15.94
C TYR A 142 -47.86 21.26 -15.74
#